data_AF-A0A257JC22-F1
#
_entry.id   AF-A0A257JC22-F1
#
_cell.length_a   1.000
_cell.length_b   1.000
_cell.length_c   1.000
_cell.angle_alpha   90.00
_cell.angle_beta   90.00
_cell.angle_gamma   90.00
#
_symmetry.space_group_name_H-M   'P 1'
#
loop_
_entity.id
_entity.type
_entity.pdbx_description
1 polymer ?
#
loop_
_entity_poly.entity_id
_entity_poly.type
_entity_poly.pdbx_seq_one_letter_code
_entity_poly.pdbx_strand_id
1 'polypeptide(L)'
;YGAYNYQASTSFTGNEGQRLDHWGASLTANVELTDAITLTSITAWRKLEPDLFIDIDASQVELGDVFVGIDQRQFSQEVQLKWDTSNFRGVFGLFYLNENIRSHQEAYADDLFAFGAVPITFLRTIDDAQNTKSYAAFGQATYDFTDRLSITGGLRYTKEDRRYDRVTTTSSTLAALNNLTFRFPGSLPAPLNLDNDISFDAWTPSVTLSF
;
A
#
# COMPACT_ATOMS: atom_id res chain seq x y z
N TYR A 1 -21.94 38.03 20.20
CA TYR A 1 -21.34 36.70 20.06
C TYR A 1 -21.01 36.20 21.45
N GLY A 2 -21.75 35.19 21.94
CA GLY A 2 -21.58 34.65 23.30
C GLY A 2 -20.38 33.70 23.38
N ALA A 3 -19.86 33.49 24.59
CA ALA A 3 -18.83 32.49 24.84
C ALA A 3 -19.47 31.09 24.73
N TYR A 4 -19.11 30.36 23.69
CA TYR A 4 -19.47 28.97 23.54
C TYR A 4 -18.45 28.11 24.27
N ASN A 5 -18.87 27.43 25.33
CA ASN A 5 -18.07 26.44 26.04
C ASN A 5 -18.62 25.04 25.72
N TYR A 6 -18.29 24.53 24.53
CA TYR A 6 -18.65 23.17 24.13
C TYR A 6 -17.56 22.21 24.61
N GLN A 7 -17.94 21.28 25.48
CA GLN A 7 -17.14 20.09 25.78
C GLN A 7 -17.71 18.93 24.97
N ALA A 8 -16.83 18.24 24.24
CA ALA A 8 -17.12 17.00 23.57
C ALA A 8 -16.29 15.89 24.22
N SER A 9 -16.85 14.69 24.27
CA SER A 9 -16.10 13.48 24.63
C SER A 9 -16.51 12.37 23.67
N THR A 10 -15.59 11.43 23.51
CA THR A 10 -15.65 10.26 22.63
C THR A 10 -15.61 9.01 23.52
N SER A 11 -15.94 7.86 22.96
CA SER A 11 -15.78 6.53 23.56
C SER A 11 -14.33 6.20 23.94
N PHE A 12 -13.34 6.85 23.33
CA PHE A 12 -11.92 6.53 23.51
C PHE A 12 -11.39 6.70 24.94
N THR A 13 -10.57 5.73 25.31
CA THR A 13 -9.79 5.64 26.55
C THR A 13 -8.35 6.14 26.33
N GLY A 14 -7.58 6.28 27.42
CA GLY A 14 -6.26 6.94 27.39
C GLY A 14 -5.17 6.28 26.52
N ASN A 15 -5.41 5.06 26.02
CA ASN A 15 -4.50 4.29 25.17
C ASN A 15 -4.94 4.14 23.71
N GLU A 16 -6.07 4.75 23.32
CA GLU A 16 -6.66 4.64 21.97
C GLU A 16 -6.32 5.87 21.13
N GLY A 17 -5.04 5.94 20.75
CA GLY A 17 -4.48 7.04 19.96
C GLY A 17 -4.04 6.62 18.56
N GLN A 18 -3.26 7.49 17.91
CA GLN A 18 -2.62 7.18 16.64
C GLN A 18 -1.11 7.19 16.80
N ARG A 19 -0.45 6.13 16.33
CA ARG A 19 1.01 6.00 16.30
C ARG A 19 1.45 5.64 14.89
N LEU A 20 2.58 6.21 14.47
CA LEU A 20 3.20 5.90 13.19
C LEU A 20 4.70 5.71 13.40
N ASP A 21 5.17 4.47 13.21
CA ASP A 21 6.58 4.17 13.12
C ASP A 21 6.97 3.92 11.67
N HIS A 22 8.01 4.61 11.17
CA HIS A 22 8.48 4.43 9.81
C HIS A 22 10.00 4.51 9.73
N TRP A 23 10.59 3.64 8.90
CA TRP A 23 12.03 3.56 8.71
C TRP A 23 12.35 3.26 7.26
N GLY A 24 13.50 3.73 6.78
CA GLY A 24 13.96 3.38 5.45
C GLY A 24 15.42 3.71 5.22
N ALA A 25 16.02 2.97 4.30
CA ALA A 25 17.37 3.20 3.81
C ALA A 25 17.37 3.14 2.28
N SER A 26 18.20 3.98 1.67
CA SER A 26 18.38 4.04 0.23
C SER A 26 19.87 4.17 -0.08
N LEU A 27 20.34 3.39 -1.05
CA LEU A 27 21.69 3.49 -1.61
C LEU A 27 21.56 3.73 -3.10
N THR A 28 22.19 4.81 -3.56
CA THR A 28 22.33 5.11 -4.98
C THR A 28 23.81 5.04 -5.35
N ALA A 29 24.15 4.14 -6.27
CA ALA A 29 25.48 4.05 -6.85
C ALA A 29 25.42 4.53 -8.31
N ASN A 30 26.30 5.47 -8.66
CA ASN A 30 26.47 5.94 -10.04
C ASN A 30 27.86 5.54 -10.51
N VAL A 31 27.93 4.89 -11.66
CA VAL A 31 29.17 4.45 -12.29
C VAL A 31 29.21 5.02 -13.69
N GLU A 32 30.12 5.95 -13.92
CA GLU A 32 30.41 6.47 -15.26
C GLU A 32 31.19 5.39 -16.01
N LEU A 33 30.56 4.81 -17.03
CA LEU A 33 31.19 3.78 -17.87
C LEU A 33 32.01 4.45 -18.99
N THR A 34 31.54 5.59 -19.49
CA THR A 34 32.19 6.47 -20.47
C THR A 34 31.71 7.92 -20.24
N ASP A 35 32.26 8.88 -20.98
CA ASP A 35 31.81 10.29 -20.97
C ASP A 35 30.33 10.46 -21.36
N ALA A 36 29.75 9.47 -22.04
CA ALA A 36 28.37 9.50 -22.55
C ALA A 36 27.43 8.49 -21.86
N ILE A 37 27.96 7.53 -21.08
CA ILE A 37 27.19 6.41 -20.55
C ILE A 37 27.39 6.30 -19.04
N THR A 38 26.28 6.35 -18.29
CA THR A 38 26.27 6.17 -16.84
C THR A 38 25.36 5.00 -16.46
N LEU A 39 25.85 4.12 -15.61
CA LEU A 39 25.05 3.10 -14.94
C LEU A 39 24.67 3.59 -13.54
N THR A 40 23.38 3.72 -13.28
CA THR A 40 22.83 4.04 -11.95
C THR A 40 22.18 2.79 -11.36
N SER A 41 22.52 2.44 -10.13
CA SER A 41 21.84 1.42 -9.33
C SER A 41 21.21 2.07 -8.10
N ILE A 42 19.94 1.80 -7.84
CA ILE A 42 19.19 2.32 -6.70
C ILE A 42 18.62 1.14 -5.93
N THR A 43 19.07 0.97 -4.69
CA THR A 43 18.57 -0.05 -3.77
C THR A 43 17.87 0.65 -2.63
N ALA A 44 16.65 0.24 -2.29
CA ALA A 44 15.93 0.81 -1.17
C ALA A 44 15.21 -0.25 -0.35
N TRP A 45 15.13 -0.01 0.95
CA TRP A 45 14.33 -0.77 1.89
C TRP A 45 13.52 0.20 2.75
N ARG A 46 12.25 -0.14 3.02
CA ARG A 46 11.33 0.67 3.82
C ARG A 46 10.48 -0.22 4.73
N LYS A 47 10.13 0.32 5.89
CA LYS A 47 9.18 -0.23 6.86
C LYS A 47 8.20 0.84 7.29
N LEU A 48 6.93 0.49 7.39
CA LEU A 48 5.83 1.36 7.78
C LEU A 48 4.91 0.60 8.73
N GLU A 49 4.71 1.14 9.93
CA GLU A 49 3.93 0.54 11.02
C GLU A 49 3.00 1.57 11.67
N PRO A 50 1.82 1.85 11.06
CA PRO A 50 0.79 2.65 11.69
C PRO A 50 -0.10 1.78 12.59
N ASP A 51 -0.44 2.34 13.74
CA ASP A 51 -1.50 1.88 14.64
C ASP A 51 -2.51 3.03 14.76
N LEU A 52 -3.74 2.81 14.29
CA LEU A 52 -4.76 3.85 14.21
C LEU A 52 -6.02 3.40 14.91
N PHE A 53 -6.38 4.07 16.00
CA PHE A 53 -7.73 4.05 16.55
C PHE A 53 -8.57 5.15 15.90
N ILE A 54 -9.78 4.80 15.45
CA ILE A 54 -10.71 5.68 14.76
C ILE A 54 -12.12 5.50 15.34
N ASP A 55 -12.69 6.57 15.89
CA ASP A 55 -14.08 6.68 16.30
C ASP A 55 -14.85 7.23 15.09
N ILE A 56 -15.78 6.42 14.56
CA ILE A 56 -16.49 6.75 13.32
C ILE A 56 -17.86 7.41 13.55
N ASP A 57 -18.32 7.46 14.81
CA ASP A 57 -19.66 7.95 15.16
C ASP A 57 -19.65 9.18 16.09
N ALA A 58 -18.49 9.49 16.69
CA ALA A 58 -18.21 10.62 17.57
C ALA A 58 -19.13 10.69 18.80
N SER A 59 -19.68 9.55 19.22
CA SER A 59 -20.49 9.45 20.42
C SER A 59 -19.63 9.09 21.64
N GLN A 60 -20.22 9.20 22.83
CA GLN A 60 -19.54 8.87 24.09
C GLN A 60 -19.59 7.37 24.43
N VAL A 61 -20.29 6.60 23.60
CA VAL A 61 -20.56 5.17 23.77
C VAL A 61 -19.99 4.42 22.58
N GLU A 62 -19.58 3.17 22.75
CA GLU A 62 -18.85 2.43 21.71
C GLU A 62 -19.83 1.85 20.68
N LEU A 63 -20.22 2.66 19.69
CA LEU A 63 -21.14 2.24 18.62
C LEU A 63 -20.41 1.85 17.33
N GLY A 64 -19.13 2.20 17.19
CA GLY A 64 -18.37 2.03 15.95
C GLY A 64 -16.89 2.37 16.05
N ASP A 65 -16.20 1.91 17.10
CA ASP A 65 -14.75 2.13 17.20
C ASP A 65 -13.98 1.15 16.33
N VAL A 66 -12.89 1.61 15.74
CA VAL A 66 -12.08 0.82 14.80
C VAL A 66 -10.61 0.94 15.14
N PHE A 67 -9.92 -0.19 15.22
CA PHE A 67 -8.46 -0.26 15.20
C PHE A 67 -7.97 -0.72 13.83
N VAL A 68 -6.93 -0.09 13.31
CA VAL A 68 -6.20 -0.51 12.11
C VAL A 68 -4.71 -0.48 12.39
N GLY A 69 -4.12 -1.66 12.54
CA GLY A 69 -2.67 -1.88 12.58
C GLY A 69 -2.17 -2.43 11.25
N ILE A 70 -1.03 -1.93 10.78
CA ILE A 70 -0.35 -2.41 9.57
C ILE A 70 1.15 -2.63 9.88
N ASP A 71 1.76 -3.71 9.38
CA ASP A 71 3.22 -3.88 9.27
C ASP A 71 3.56 -4.11 7.80
N GLN A 72 4.06 -3.08 7.15
CA GLN A 72 4.49 -3.12 5.75
C GLN A 72 6.01 -3.07 5.68
N ARG A 73 6.58 -3.98 4.88
CA ARG A 73 8.01 -4.05 4.57
C ARG A 73 8.21 -4.16 3.08
N GLN A 74 9.07 -3.30 2.55
CA GLN A 74 9.29 -3.17 1.12
C GLN A 74 10.79 -3.18 0.82
N PHE A 75 11.19 -3.96 -0.18
CA PHE A 75 12.51 -3.90 -0.80
C PHE A 75 12.36 -3.60 -2.30
N SER A 76 13.17 -2.69 -2.83
CA SER A 76 13.21 -2.39 -4.25
C SER A 76 14.64 -2.26 -4.78
N GLN A 77 14.84 -2.71 -6.01
CA GLN A 77 16.08 -2.56 -6.75
C GLN A 77 15.78 -2.02 -8.14
N GLU A 78 16.44 -0.94 -8.52
CA GLU A 78 16.39 -0.38 -9.87
C GLU A 78 17.80 -0.30 -10.44
N VAL A 79 17.95 -0.66 -11.71
CA VAL A 79 19.18 -0.47 -12.47
C VAL A 79 18.83 0.28 -13.74
N GLN A 80 19.51 1.40 -13.96
CA GLN A 80 19.32 2.28 -15.11
C GLN A 80 20.63 2.44 -15.88
N LEU A 81 20.58 2.28 -17.20
CA LEU A 81 21.61 2.74 -18.12
C LEU A 81 21.14 4.06 -18.73
N LYS A 82 21.91 5.12 -18.49
CA LYS A 82 21.71 6.44 -19.08
C LYS A 82 22.73 6.64 -20.19
N TRP A 83 22.27 7.14 -21.32
CA TRP A 83 23.09 7.49 -22.47
C TRP A 83 22.79 8.93 -22.87
N ASP A 84 23.78 9.80 -22.78
CA ASP A 84 23.69 11.20 -23.12
C ASP A 84 24.78 11.60 -24.12
N THR A 85 24.38 12.13 -25.27
CA THR A 85 25.27 12.69 -26.30
C THR A 85 24.68 14.01 -26.80
N SER A 86 25.38 14.67 -27.74
CA SER A 86 24.91 15.93 -28.33
C SER A 86 23.55 15.87 -29.00
N ASN A 87 23.10 14.70 -29.48
CA ASN A 87 21.85 14.55 -30.24
C ASN A 87 20.98 13.38 -29.77
N PHE A 88 21.38 12.68 -28.71
CA PHE A 88 20.66 11.53 -28.20
C PHE A 88 20.69 11.50 -26.68
N ARG A 89 19.51 11.32 -26.09
CA ARG A 89 19.33 11.15 -24.64
C ARG A 89 18.43 9.96 -24.38
N GLY A 90 18.93 8.94 -23.70
CA GLY A 90 18.22 7.70 -23.40
C GLY A 90 18.36 7.27 -21.96
N VAL A 91 17.30 6.69 -21.41
CA VAL A 91 17.31 5.94 -20.16
C VAL A 91 16.66 4.59 -20.38
N PHE A 92 17.34 3.53 -20.00
CA PHE A 92 16.85 2.15 -20.09
C PHE A 92 17.03 1.50 -18.72
N GLY A 93 16.05 0.75 -18.25
CA GLY A 93 16.17 0.19 -16.92
C GLY A 93 15.34 -1.05 -16.65
N LEU A 94 15.75 -1.71 -15.58
CA LEU A 94 15.07 -2.84 -14.99
C LEU A 94 14.73 -2.48 -13.54
N PHE A 95 13.55 -2.88 -13.10
CA PHE A 95 13.04 -2.62 -11.77
C PHE A 95 12.50 -3.88 -11.13
N TYR A 96 12.76 -4.04 -9.84
CA TYR A 96 12.24 -5.10 -9.00
C TYR A 96 11.70 -4.54 -7.68
N LEU A 97 10.57 -5.08 -7.23
CA LEU A 97 9.93 -4.78 -5.95
C LEU A 97 9.48 -6.08 -5.29
N ASN A 98 9.69 -6.18 -3.97
CA ASN A 98 9.07 -7.17 -3.11
C ASN A 98 8.49 -6.47 -1.88
N GLU A 99 7.20 -6.62 -1.68
CA GLU A 99 6.45 -6.01 -0.59
C GLU A 99 5.68 -7.06 0.19
N ASN A 100 5.73 -6.94 1.51
CA ASN A 100 4.95 -7.74 2.44
C ASN A 100 4.15 -6.80 3.31
N ILE A 101 2.85 -7.01 3.39
CA ILE A 101 1.94 -6.25 4.24
C ILE A 101 1.23 -7.25 5.14
N ARG A 102 1.24 -6.99 6.43
CA ARG A 102 0.32 -7.63 7.38
C ARG A 102 -0.56 -6.55 7.97
N SER A 103 -1.83 -6.86 8.19
CA SER A 103 -2.73 -5.96 8.89
C SER A 103 -3.55 -6.72 9.90
N HIS A 104 -3.78 -6.08 11.04
CA HIS A 104 -4.73 -6.50 12.04
C HIS A 104 -5.72 -5.35 12.23
N GLN A 105 -7.00 -5.64 12.08
CA GLN A 105 -8.05 -4.64 12.23
C GLN A 105 -9.10 -5.16 13.20
N GLU A 106 -9.64 -4.25 13.98
CA GLU A 106 -10.70 -4.54 14.94
C GLU A 106 -11.83 -3.54 14.71
N ALA A 107 -13.07 -3.99 14.88
CA ALA A 107 -14.23 -3.13 14.91
C ALA A 107 -15.09 -3.50 16.11
N TYR A 108 -15.45 -2.49 16.89
CA TYR A 108 -16.12 -2.58 18.17
C TYR A 108 -17.49 -1.91 18.10
N ALA A 109 -18.47 -2.49 18.78
CA ALA A 109 -19.82 -1.93 18.88
C ALA A 109 -20.55 -2.45 20.11
N ASP A 110 -19.89 -2.51 21.28
CA ASP A 110 -20.43 -3.18 22.46
C ASP A 110 -21.68 -2.50 23.05
N ASP A 111 -21.88 -1.21 22.77
CA ASP A 111 -23.03 -0.44 23.23
C ASP A 111 -24.19 -0.39 22.21
N LEU A 112 -24.06 -1.06 21.06
CA LEU A 112 -25.03 -0.96 19.97
C LEU A 112 -26.34 -1.73 20.24
N PHE A 113 -26.25 -2.91 20.86
CA PHE A 113 -27.41 -3.75 21.15
C PHE A 113 -27.37 -4.28 22.58
N ALA A 114 -28.54 -4.44 23.20
CA ALA A 114 -28.67 -5.04 24.52
C ALA A 114 -29.91 -5.96 24.58
N PHE A 115 -29.83 -7.03 25.38
CA PHE A 115 -30.98 -7.83 25.76
C PHE A 115 -31.39 -7.48 27.20
N GLY A 116 -32.42 -6.64 27.33
CA GLY A 116 -32.77 -6.05 28.63
C GLY A 116 -31.67 -5.09 29.09
N ALA A 117 -31.14 -5.29 30.29
CA ALA A 117 -30.03 -4.50 30.85
C ALA A 117 -28.65 -5.11 30.60
N VAL A 118 -28.55 -6.18 29.81
CA VAL A 118 -27.29 -6.87 29.51
C VAL A 118 -26.83 -6.49 28.10
N PRO A 119 -25.67 -5.82 27.95
CA PRO A 119 -25.10 -5.50 26.64
C PRO A 119 -24.76 -6.77 25.85
N ILE A 120 -24.95 -6.70 24.53
CA ILE A 120 -24.52 -7.71 23.57
C ILE A 120 -23.24 -7.18 22.95
N THR A 121 -22.09 -7.76 23.32
CA THR A 121 -20.81 -7.30 22.80
C THR A 121 -20.65 -7.69 21.33
N PHE A 122 -19.88 -6.88 20.61
CA PHE A 122 -19.53 -7.10 19.22
C PHE A 122 -18.07 -6.71 19.00
N LEU A 123 -17.26 -7.73 18.70
CA LEU A 123 -15.91 -7.54 18.20
C LEU A 123 -15.78 -8.26 16.87
N ARG A 124 -15.36 -7.54 15.83
CA ARG A 124 -14.92 -8.14 14.57
C ARG A 124 -13.43 -7.91 14.39
N THR A 125 -12.65 -8.98 14.30
CA THR A 125 -11.24 -8.93 13.93
C THR A 125 -11.06 -9.31 12.46
N ILE A 126 -10.08 -8.69 11.81
CA ILE A 126 -9.65 -9.01 10.46
C ILE A 126 -8.13 -9.10 10.45
N ASP A 127 -7.62 -10.27 10.03
CA ASP A 127 -6.20 -10.51 9.83
C ASP A 127 -5.91 -10.67 8.35
N ASP A 128 -5.01 -9.83 7.83
CA ASP A 128 -4.58 -9.81 6.44
C ASP A 128 -3.10 -10.08 6.28
N ALA A 129 -2.74 -10.80 5.22
CA ALA A 129 -1.38 -10.93 4.75
C ALA A 129 -1.32 -10.79 3.23
N GLN A 130 -0.60 -9.78 2.74
CA GLN A 130 -0.35 -9.57 1.32
C GLN A 130 1.14 -9.73 1.01
N ASN A 131 1.47 -10.47 -0.05
CA ASN A 131 2.78 -10.41 -0.68
C ASN A 131 2.64 -9.91 -2.11
N THR A 132 3.46 -8.95 -2.51
CA THR A 132 3.46 -8.39 -3.86
C THR A 132 4.87 -8.38 -4.42
N LYS A 133 5.05 -8.96 -5.61
CA LYS A 133 6.30 -8.91 -6.36
C LYS A 133 6.05 -8.22 -7.69
N SER A 134 6.79 -7.17 -8.00
CA SER A 134 6.65 -6.43 -9.26
C SER A 134 7.99 -6.37 -9.99
N TYR A 135 7.95 -6.61 -11.28
CA TYR A 135 9.09 -6.55 -12.20
C TYR A 135 8.74 -5.62 -13.34
N ALA A 136 9.70 -4.79 -13.76
CA ALA A 136 9.50 -3.97 -14.95
C ALA A 136 10.78 -3.84 -15.77
N ALA A 137 10.59 -3.68 -17.07
CA ALA A 137 11.61 -3.26 -18.02
C ALA A 137 11.09 -2.01 -18.74
N PHE A 138 11.93 -0.98 -18.83
CA PHE A 138 11.52 0.29 -19.41
C PHE A 138 12.65 0.94 -20.21
N GLY A 139 12.24 1.78 -21.16
CA GLY A 139 13.15 2.59 -21.94
C GLY A 139 12.45 3.86 -22.41
N GLN A 140 13.17 4.97 -22.38
CA GLN A 140 12.77 6.21 -23.01
C GLN A 140 13.98 6.82 -23.70
N ALA A 141 13.81 7.21 -24.96
CA ALA A 141 14.86 7.80 -25.77
C ALA A 141 14.34 9.04 -26.50
N THR A 142 15.18 10.06 -26.53
CA THR A 142 15.00 11.30 -27.26
C THR A 142 16.09 11.41 -28.30
N TYR A 143 15.71 11.69 -29.55
CA TYR A 143 16.63 11.99 -30.62
C TYR A 143 16.36 13.40 -31.15
N ASP A 144 17.40 14.22 -31.16
CA ASP A 144 17.38 15.59 -31.65
C ASP A 144 17.78 15.56 -33.14
N PHE A 145 16.82 15.75 -34.05
CA PHE A 145 17.06 15.78 -35.50
C PHE A 145 17.70 17.10 -35.93
N THR A 146 17.34 18.19 -35.24
CA THR A 146 17.89 19.54 -35.40
C THR A 146 17.87 20.25 -34.04
N ASP A 147 18.40 21.47 -33.95
CA ASP A 147 18.36 22.29 -32.72
C ASP A 147 16.93 22.64 -32.25
N ARG A 148 15.91 22.39 -33.07
CA ARG A 148 14.51 22.70 -32.76
C ARG A 148 13.62 21.45 -32.75
N LEU A 149 13.94 20.45 -33.57
CA LEU A 149 13.11 19.26 -33.78
C LEU A 149 13.64 18.04 -33.03
N SER A 150 12.85 17.53 -32.10
CA SER A 150 13.16 16.36 -31.28
C SER A 150 11.98 15.39 -31.24
N ILE A 151 12.27 14.09 -31.27
CA ILE A 151 11.28 13.03 -31.02
C ILE A 151 11.68 12.26 -29.78
N THR A 152 10.72 12.05 -28.88
CA THR A 152 10.85 11.16 -27.74
C THR A 152 9.92 9.97 -27.90
N GLY A 153 10.46 8.76 -27.74
CA GLY A 153 9.70 7.53 -27.65
C GLY A 153 9.99 6.82 -26.34
N GLY A 154 8.98 6.19 -25.75
CA GLY A 154 9.10 5.44 -24.51
C GLY A 154 8.19 4.22 -24.47
N LEU A 155 8.65 3.19 -23.77
CA LEU A 155 7.92 1.97 -23.54
C LEU A 155 8.30 1.38 -22.18
N ARG A 156 7.30 0.94 -21.43
CA ARG A 156 7.50 0.15 -20.21
C ARG A 156 6.60 -1.08 -20.22
N TYR A 157 7.20 -2.22 -19.91
CA TYR A 157 6.50 -3.46 -19.56
C TYR A 157 6.59 -3.65 -18.05
N THR A 158 5.46 -3.94 -17.42
CA THR A 158 5.40 -4.28 -15.99
C THR A 158 4.65 -5.60 -15.83
N LYS A 159 5.16 -6.47 -14.96
CA LYS A 159 4.48 -7.68 -14.49
C LYS A 159 4.46 -7.68 -12.97
N GLU A 160 3.31 -7.94 -12.39
CA GLU A 160 3.11 -8.01 -10.95
C GLU A 160 2.41 -9.32 -10.56
N ASP A 161 2.92 -9.97 -9.52
CA ASP A 161 2.29 -11.11 -8.88
C ASP A 161 1.89 -10.71 -7.45
N ARG A 162 0.64 -10.97 -7.07
CA ARG A 162 0.08 -10.63 -5.76
C ARG A 162 -0.60 -11.83 -5.14
N ARG A 163 -0.33 -12.05 -3.84
CA ARG A 163 -0.98 -13.06 -2.98
C ARG A 163 -1.62 -12.33 -1.82
N TYR A 164 -2.84 -12.69 -1.43
CA TYR A 164 -3.55 -12.00 -0.37
C TYR A 164 -4.43 -12.94 0.43
N ASP A 165 -4.07 -13.20 1.68
CA ASP A 165 -4.87 -14.00 2.60
C ASP A 165 -5.63 -13.09 3.57
N ARG A 166 -6.92 -13.38 3.80
CA ARG A 166 -7.75 -12.69 4.80
C ARG A 166 -8.54 -13.66 5.66
N VAL A 167 -8.53 -13.45 6.96
CA VAL A 167 -9.43 -14.11 7.92
C VAL A 167 -10.23 -13.05 8.66
N THR A 168 -11.52 -13.31 8.84
CA THR A 168 -12.41 -12.46 9.63
C THR A 168 -13.07 -13.29 10.70
N THR A 169 -13.04 -12.81 11.94
CA THR A 169 -13.68 -13.47 13.08
C THR A 169 -14.58 -12.48 13.78
N THR A 170 -15.81 -12.90 14.05
CA THR A 170 -16.76 -12.15 14.87
C THR A 170 -16.94 -12.83 16.21
N SER A 171 -16.88 -12.05 17.29
CA SER A 171 -17.00 -12.50 18.67
C SER A 171 -18.08 -11.69 19.39
N SER A 172 -18.75 -12.34 20.35
CA SER A 172 -19.86 -11.76 21.10
C SER A 172 -20.07 -12.51 22.41
N THR A 173 -20.66 -11.87 23.41
CA THR A 173 -21.17 -12.53 24.63
C THR A 173 -22.29 -13.52 24.34
N LEU A 174 -22.98 -13.41 23.21
CA LEU A 174 -23.98 -14.39 22.78
C LEU A 174 -23.30 -15.63 22.18
N ALA A 175 -23.49 -16.78 22.84
CA ALA A 175 -22.84 -18.04 22.45
C ALA A 175 -23.06 -18.44 20.97
N ALA A 176 -24.22 -18.13 20.38
CA ALA A 176 -24.52 -18.44 18.99
C ALA A 176 -23.77 -17.56 17.97
N LEU A 177 -23.27 -16.41 18.40
CA LEU A 177 -22.56 -15.42 17.57
C LEU A 177 -21.07 -15.32 17.92
N ASN A 178 -20.61 -16.11 18.89
CA ASN A 178 -19.24 -16.06 19.37
C ASN A 178 -18.30 -16.88 18.48
N ASN A 179 -17.14 -16.31 18.16
CA ASN A 179 -16.06 -16.94 17.40
C ASN A 179 -16.46 -17.45 16.00
N LEU A 180 -17.38 -16.75 15.34
CA LEU A 180 -17.76 -17.03 13.95
C LEU A 180 -16.63 -16.59 13.02
N THR A 181 -15.90 -17.56 12.46
CA THR A 181 -14.72 -17.29 11.62
C THR A 181 -15.00 -17.62 10.15
N PHE A 182 -14.64 -16.69 9.27
CA PHE A 182 -14.66 -16.84 7.83
C PHE A 182 -13.27 -16.55 7.25
N ARG A 183 -12.73 -17.48 6.46
CA ARG A 183 -11.47 -17.28 5.72
C ARG A 183 -11.81 -17.00 4.27
N PHE A 184 -11.37 -15.85 3.76
CA PHE A 184 -11.49 -15.54 2.35
C PHE A 184 -10.46 -16.34 1.55
N PRO A 185 -10.77 -16.72 0.30
CA PRO A 185 -9.79 -17.28 -0.62
C PRO A 185 -8.66 -16.26 -0.90
N GLY A 186 -7.47 -16.75 -1.22
CA GLY A 186 -6.22 -15.98 -1.25
C GLY A 186 -6.06 -14.93 -2.37
N SER A 187 -7.15 -14.57 -3.07
CA SER A 187 -7.15 -13.78 -4.32
C SER A 187 -8.00 -12.51 -4.28
N LEU A 188 -8.11 -11.82 -3.14
CA LEU A 188 -8.80 -10.53 -3.13
C LEU A 188 -7.85 -9.36 -3.45
N PRO A 189 -8.27 -8.36 -4.25
CA PRO A 189 -9.54 -8.23 -4.97
C PRO A 189 -9.36 -8.52 -6.47
N ALA A 190 -9.36 -9.79 -6.87
CA ALA A 190 -9.72 -10.21 -8.23
C ALA A 190 -10.88 -11.23 -8.12
N PRO A 191 -11.54 -11.67 -9.20
CA PRO A 191 -12.81 -12.39 -9.08
C PRO A 191 -12.65 -13.60 -8.14
N LEU A 192 -13.74 -14.00 -7.46
CA LEU A 192 -13.81 -15.13 -6.51
C LEU A 192 -13.41 -16.45 -7.22
N ASN A 193 -12.14 -16.54 -7.53
CA ASN A 193 -11.46 -17.61 -8.19
C ASN A 193 -10.66 -18.22 -7.06
N LEU A 194 -10.86 -19.51 -6.78
CA LEU A 194 -10.26 -20.22 -5.65
C LEU A 194 -8.71 -20.31 -5.70
N ASP A 195 -8.08 -19.57 -6.61
CA ASP A 195 -6.64 -19.38 -6.68
C ASP A 195 -6.18 -18.40 -5.60
N ASN A 196 -4.97 -18.57 -5.07
CA ASN A 196 -4.40 -17.70 -4.04
C ASN A 196 -3.37 -16.68 -4.60
N ASP A 197 -3.21 -16.67 -5.93
CA ASP A 197 -2.21 -15.89 -6.64
C ASP A 197 -2.89 -15.18 -7.82
N ILE A 198 -2.64 -13.88 -7.98
CA ILE A 198 -3.09 -13.11 -9.15
C ILE A 198 -1.88 -12.49 -9.82
N SER A 199 -1.78 -12.64 -11.14
CA SER A 199 -0.75 -12.00 -11.96
C SER A 199 -1.35 -10.97 -12.91
N PHE A 200 -0.76 -9.79 -12.98
CA PHE A 200 -1.11 -8.73 -13.92
C PHE A 200 0.11 -8.37 -14.78
N ASP A 201 -0.11 -8.05 -16.05
CA ASP A 201 0.90 -7.46 -16.90
C ASP A 201 0.34 -6.32 -17.75
N ALA A 202 1.20 -5.34 -18.06
CA ALA A 202 0.80 -4.16 -18.80
C ALA A 202 1.96 -3.60 -19.64
N TRP A 203 1.61 -3.14 -20.85
CA TRP A 203 2.46 -2.32 -21.70
C TRP A 203 2.00 -0.86 -21.64
N THR A 204 2.94 0.06 -21.41
CA THR A 204 2.67 1.50 -21.30
C THR A 204 3.56 2.26 -22.29
N PRO A 205 3.07 2.49 -23.53
CA PRO A 205 3.80 3.25 -24.54
C PRO A 205 3.59 4.76 -24.39
N SER A 206 4.57 5.55 -24.82
CA SER A 206 4.49 7.01 -24.89
C SER A 206 5.27 7.55 -26.08
N VAL A 207 4.76 8.59 -26.75
CA VAL A 207 5.47 9.28 -27.84
C VAL A 207 5.25 10.79 -27.68
N THR A 208 6.28 11.58 -27.91
CA THR A 208 6.22 13.05 -27.89
C THR A 208 7.07 13.63 -29.01
N LEU A 209 6.57 14.68 -29.66
CA LEU A 209 7.26 15.46 -30.68
C LEU A 209 7.42 16.89 -30.17
N SER A 210 8.61 17.46 -30.28
CA SER A 210 8.92 18.86 -29.95
C SER A 210 9.55 19.55 -31.16
N PHE A 211 9.15 20.79 -31.45
CA PHE A 211 9.58 21.58 -32.61
C PHE A 211 9.63 23.08 -32.30
#